data_AF-A0A1Y2X099-F1
#
_entry.id   AF-A0A1Y2X099-F1
#
_cell.length_a   1.000
_cell.length_b   1.000
_cell.length_c   1.000
_cell.angle_alpha   90.00
_cell.angle_beta   90.00
_cell.angle_gamma   90.00
#
_symmetry.space_group_name_H-M   'P 1'
#
loop_
_entity.id
_entity.type
_entity.pdbx_description
1 polymer ?
#
loop_
_entity_poly.entity_id
_entity_poly.type
_entity_poly.pdbx_seq_one_letter_code
_entity_poly.pdbx_strand_id
1 'polypeptide(L)'
;MLATVLILATAVVAVTIPRDTATLSADYIWDILKWQAGQSHGNPTAPVTGWYDFNVSSPEYGNGPTRVPSFFAHCAGSADGSPLSSEYSTCDLEKADETVDAAVLARVLPDPDRAQAHIAISYLFDAGDESKTRRNFTVVIVEDWARERPPHNFTAKPSETT
;
A
#
# COMPACT_ATOMS: atom_id res chain seq x y z
N MET A 1 44.33 54.71 -14.07
CA MET A 1 43.89 53.90 -12.92
C MET A 1 42.69 53.09 -13.38
N LEU A 2 42.84 51.77 -13.55
CA LEU A 2 41.71 50.87 -13.83
C LEU A 2 41.10 50.41 -12.50
N ALA A 3 39.80 50.62 -12.33
CA ALA A 3 39.05 50.15 -11.17
C ALA A 3 38.46 48.77 -11.50
N THR A 4 38.90 47.74 -10.78
CA THR A 4 38.39 46.38 -10.89
C THR A 4 37.15 46.23 -10.01
N VAL A 5 36.00 45.96 -10.62
CA VAL A 5 34.74 45.66 -9.91
C VAL A 5 34.71 44.18 -9.56
N LEU A 6 34.74 43.85 -8.26
CA LEU A 6 34.50 42.49 -7.76
C LEU A 6 32.98 42.30 -7.56
N ILE A 7 32.39 41.36 -8.29
CA ILE A 7 31.02 40.90 -8.08
C ILE A 7 31.09 39.71 -7.10
N LEU A 8 30.59 39.89 -5.87
CA LEU A 8 30.38 38.79 -4.94
C LEU A 8 29.11 38.02 -5.35
N ALA A 9 29.27 36.79 -5.82
CA ALA A 9 28.16 35.86 -5.99
C ALA A 9 27.78 35.29 -4.61
N THR A 10 26.59 35.62 -4.12
CA THR A 10 26.00 34.98 -2.93
C THR A 10 25.51 33.59 -3.30
N ALA A 11 26.22 32.55 -2.85
CA ALA A 11 25.76 31.19 -2.95
C ALA A 11 24.54 31.00 -2.03
N VAL A 12 23.36 30.81 -2.62
CA VAL A 12 22.16 30.38 -1.88
C VAL A 12 22.38 28.90 -1.56
N VAL A 13 22.78 28.60 -0.34
CA VAL A 13 22.80 27.23 0.16
C VAL A 13 21.35 26.82 0.35
N ALA A 14 20.83 26.04 -0.60
CA ALA A 14 19.57 25.34 -0.41
C ALA A 14 19.75 24.41 0.78
N VAL A 15 19.17 24.79 1.93
CA VAL A 15 19.05 23.90 3.07
C VAL A 15 18.07 22.82 2.66
N THR A 16 18.57 21.69 2.20
CA THR A 16 17.80 20.46 2.16
C THR A 16 17.50 20.11 3.60
N ILE A 17 16.31 20.48 4.08
CA ILE A 17 15.77 19.93 5.32
C ILE A 17 15.77 18.41 5.09
N PRO A 18 16.53 17.63 5.86
CA PRO A 18 16.37 16.18 5.83
C PRO A 18 14.89 15.95 6.13
N ARG A 19 14.14 15.36 5.20
CA ARG A 19 12.89 14.71 5.56
C ARG A 19 13.33 13.68 6.58
N ASP A 20 13.19 14.00 7.86
CA ASP A 20 13.15 12.98 8.88
C ASP A 20 12.14 11.98 8.34
N THR A 21 12.64 10.83 7.95
CA THR A 21 11.85 9.64 7.75
C THR A 21 11.15 9.49 9.08
N ALA A 22 9.94 10.04 9.17
CA ALA A 22 9.00 9.81 10.25
C ALA A 22 8.82 8.31 10.25
N THR A 23 9.71 7.66 10.99
CA THR A 23 9.80 6.22 11.10
C THR A 23 8.51 5.93 11.83
N LEU A 24 7.49 5.46 11.09
CA LEU A 24 6.22 5.16 11.71
C LEU A 24 6.54 4.27 12.90
N SER A 25 5.97 4.63 14.05
CA SER A 25 6.21 3.88 15.27
C SER A 25 5.76 2.44 15.01
N ALA A 26 6.14 1.55 15.91
CA ALA A 26 5.74 0.15 15.82
C ALA A 26 4.21 -0.08 15.81
N ASP A 27 3.40 0.99 15.92
CA ASP A 27 1.99 0.96 16.27
C ASP A 27 1.05 1.29 15.11
N TYR A 28 1.54 1.66 13.91
CA TYR A 28 0.66 1.79 12.74
C TYR A 28 0.34 0.40 12.19
N ILE A 29 -0.89 -0.05 12.42
CA ILE A 29 -1.35 -1.41 12.15
C ILE A 29 -2.61 -1.35 11.28
N TRP A 30 -2.71 -2.30 10.35
CA TRP A 30 -3.89 -2.55 9.55
C TRP A 30 -4.61 -3.79 10.06
N ASP A 31 -5.93 -3.68 10.21
CA ASP A 31 -6.80 -4.82 10.44
C ASP A 31 -7.17 -5.43 9.09
N ILE A 32 -6.91 -6.72 8.94
CA ILE A 32 -7.34 -7.54 7.81
C ILE A 32 -8.50 -8.40 8.28
N LEU A 33 -9.66 -8.22 7.65
CA LEU A 33 -10.91 -8.83 8.09
C LEU A 33 -11.48 -9.70 6.98
N LYS A 34 -12.06 -10.85 7.36
CA LYS A 34 -12.68 -11.82 6.46
C LYS A 34 -11.73 -12.24 5.32
N TRP A 35 -10.45 -12.40 5.62
CA TRP A 35 -9.44 -12.76 4.65
C TRP A 35 -9.73 -14.10 3.97
N GLN A 36 -9.76 -14.08 2.65
CA GLN A 36 -9.72 -15.28 1.82
C GLN A 36 -8.88 -15.03 0.57
N ALA A 37 -8.09 -16.03 0.19
CA ALA A 37 -7.43 -16.07 -1.10
C ALA A 37 -7.38 -17.51 -1.59
N GLY A 38 -8.06 -17.85 -2.68
CA GLY A 38 -8.17 -19.23 -3.15
C GLY A 38 -7.64 -19.41 -4.57
N GLN A 39 -7.49 -20.67 -4.98
CA GLN A 39 -7.29 -21.04 -6.37
C GLN A 39 -8.59 -21.64 -6.92
N SER A 40 -9.01 -21.25 -8.12
CA SER A 40 -10.08 -21.96 -8.79
C SER A 40 -9.55 -23.31 -9.28
N HIS A 41 -10.02 -24.39 -8.66
CA HIS A 41 -9.78 -25.76 -9.12
C HIS A 41 -10.79 -26.12 -10.22
N GLY A 42 -10.91 -25.26 -11.24
CA GLY A 42 -12.08 -25.28 -12.12
C GLY A 42 -12.03 -26.30 -13.25
N ASN A 43 -10.86 -26.60 -13.83
CA ASN A 43 -10.78 -27.44 -15.02
C ASN A 43 -9.33 -27.85 -15.32
N PRO A 44 -8.99 -29.15 -15.44
CA PRO A 44 -7.65 -29.61 -15.84
C PRO A 44 -7.23 -29.18 -17.26
N THR A 45 -8.14 -28.60 -18.04
CA THR A 45 -7.88 -28.01 -19.36
C THR A 45 -7.87 -26.47 -19.35
N ALA A 46 -8.10 -25.82 -18.20
CA ALA A 46 -8.02 -24.36 -18.05
C ALA A 46 -6.81 -23.96 -17.18
N PRO A 47 -6.24 -22.76 -17.36
CA PRO A 47 -5.21 -22.26 -16.47
C PRO A 47 -5.77 -22.10 -15.05
N VAL A 48 -4.95 -22.44 -14.05
CA VAL A 48 -5.24 -22.13 -12.64
C VAL A 48 -5.43 -20.61 -12.55
N THR A 49 -6.52 -20.17 -11.92
CA THR A 49 -6.71 -18.76 -11.56
C THR A 49 -6.69 -18.62 -10.04
N GLY A 50 -6.03 -17.58 -9.55
CA GLY A 50 -6.08 -17.17 -8.15
C GLY A 50 -7.18 -16.13 -7.95
N TRP A 51 -7.69 -16.02 -6.72
CA TRP A 51 -8.59 -14.95 -6.32
C TRP A 51 -8.30 -14.54 -4.88
N TYR A 52 -8.71 -13.32 -4.52
CA TYR A 52 -8.70 -12.82 -3.15
C TYR A 52 -9.98 -12.02 -2.87
N ASP A 53 -10.41 -12.03 -1.61
CA ASP A 53 -11.53 -11.27 -1.07
C ASP A 53 -11.26 -11.00 0.42
N PHE A 54 -11.18 -9.73 0.81
CA PHE A 54 -10.98 -9.31 2.19
C PHE A 54 -11.35 -7.83 2.40
N ASN A 55 -11.55 -7.44 3.65
CA ASN A 55 -11.58 -6.03 4.03
C ASN A 55 -10.27 -5.64 4.70
N VAL A 56 -9.84 -4.39 4.49
CA VAL A 56 -8.68 -3.80 5.17
C VAL A 56 -9.06 -2.45 5.75
N SER A 57 -8.63 -2.20 6.99
CA SER A 57 -8.88 -0.92 7.64
C SER A 57 -7.74 -0.50 8.54
N SER A 58 -7.65 0.79 8.80
CA SER A 58 -6.80 1.34 9.83
C SER A 58 -7.44 2.57 10.45
N PRO A 59 -7.33 2.77 11.78
CA PRO A 59 -7.70 4.03 12.39
C PRO A 59 -6.76 5.16 11.91
N GLU A 60 -7.14 6.40 12.19
CA GLU A 60 -6.24 7.53 11.98
C GLU A 60 -4.99 7.36 12.85
N TYR A 61 -3.83 7.67 12.29
CA TYR A 61 -2.55 7.55 12.97
C TYR A 61 -1.73 8.83 12.87
N GLY A 62 -1.02 9.17 13.94
CA GLY A 62 -0.16 10.34 14.02
C GLY A 62 -0.93 11.66 14.04
N ASN A 63 -0.21 12.76 13.83
CA ASN A 63 -0.78 14.10 13.76
C ASN A 63 0.09 15.02 12.86
N GLY A 64 -0.52 16.14 12.43
CA GLY A 64 0.13 17.15 11.59
C GLY A 64 0.83 16.55 10.36
N PRO A 65 2.15 16.75 10.19
CA PRO A 65 2.88 16.27 9.00
C PRO A 65 3.04 14.75 8.93
N THR A 66 2.85 14.04 10.04
CA THR A 66 2.94 12.57 10.09
C THR A 66 1.59 11.89 9.96
N ARG A 67 0.50 12.66 9.90
CA ARG A 67 -0.87 12.16 9.87
C ARG A 67 -1.06 11.16 8.72
N VAL A 68 -1.68 10.04 9.06
CA VAL A 68 -2.20 9.04 8.14
C VAL A 68 -3.71 8.93 8.37
N PRO A 69 -4.55 9.28 7.38
CA PRO A 69 -6.00 9.26 7.56
C PRO A 69 -6.51 7.84 7.78
N SER A 70 -7.58 7.71 8.56
CA SER A 70 -8.29 6.43 8.71
C SER A 70 -8.88 5.98 7.38
N PHE A 71 -8.95 4.67 7.15
CA PHE A 71 -9.62 4.11 5.99
C PHE A 71 -10.30 2.76 6.29
N PHE A 72 -11.28 2.42 5.47
CA PHE A 72 -11.86 1.08 5.37
C PHE A 72 -12.14 0.79 3.89
N ALA A 73 -11.62 -0.32 3.38
CA ALA A 73 -11.80 -0.73 2.00
C ALA A 73 -12.09 -2.23 1.86
N HIS A 74 -12.94 -2.59 0.90
CA HIS A 74 -13.15 -3.95 0.45
C HIS A 74 -12.28 -4.24 -0.79
N CYS A 75 -11.47 -5.28 -0.71
CA CYS A 75 -10.56 -5.67 -1.79
C CYS A 75 -10.97 -7.04 -2.33
N ALA A 76 -11.35 -7.09 -3.60
CA ALA A 76 -11.59 -8.33 -4.32
C ALA A 76 -10.88 -8.31 -5.69
N GLY A 77 -10.36 -9.45 -6.11
CA GLY A 77 -9.66 -9.54 -7.38
C GLY A 77 -9.28 -10.96 -7.77
N SER A 78 -8.76 -11.10 -8.98
CA SER A 78 -8.31 -12.36 -9.56
C SER A 78 -6.93 -12.22 -10.18
N ALA A 79 -6.23 -13.35 -10.27
CA ALA A 79 -4.95 -13.47 -10.95
C ALA A 79 -4.95 -14.67 -11.88
N ASP A 80 -4.17 -14.58 -12.93
CA ASP A 80 -3.93 -15.65 -13.89
C ASP A 80 -2.44 -15.76 -14.21
N GLY A 81 -2.10 -16.66 -15.12
CA GLY A 81 -0.73 -16.89 -15.54
C GLY A 81 0.00 -17.99 -14.78
N SER A 82 1.31 -18.03 -15.00
CA SER A 82 2.19 -19.10 -14.55
C SER A 82 3.62 -18.54 -14.37
N PRO A 83 3.97 -18.00 -13.20
CA PRO A 83 3.22 -17.98 -11.93
C PRO A 83 2.00 -17.04 -11.95
N LEU A 84 1.07 -17.25 -11.00
CA LEU A 84 -0.10 -16.39 -10.83
C LEU A 84 0.32 -14.96 -10.47
N SER A 85 -0.18 -13.97 -11.19
CA SER A 85 0.05 -12.57 -10.88
C SER A 85 -1.10 -11.69 -11.37
N SER A 86 -1.21 -10.49 -10.83
CA SER A 86 -2.13 -9.48 -11.34
C SER A 86 -1.50 -8.10 -11.30
N GLU A 87 -2.04 -7.19 -12.11
CA GLU A 87 -1.85 -5.75 -11.88
C GLU A 87 -2.59 -5.32 -10.60
N TYR A 88 -2.29 -4.10 -10.13
CA TYR A 88 -3.05 -3.47 -9.05
C TYR A 88 -4.50 -3.24 -9.48
N SER A 89 -5.42 -3.79 -8.71
CA SER A 89 -6.84 -3.44 -8.75
C SER A 89 -7.14 -2.43 -7.66
N THR A 90 -8.10 -1.55 -7.92
CA THR A 90 -8.61 -0.62 -6.90
C THR A 90 -9.58 -1.38 -5.99
N CYS A 91 -9.41 -1.21 -4.68
CA CYS A 91 -10.35 -1.68 -3.68
C CYS A 91 -11.47 -0.65 -3.50
N ASP A 92 -12.67 -1.13 -3.17
CA ASP A 92 -13.83 -0.28 -2.91
C ASP A 92 -13.65 0.42 -1.55
N LEU A 93 -13.28 1.70 -1.60
CA LEU A 93 -13.05 2.52 -0.42
C LEU A 93 -14.39 2.98 0.16
N GLU A 94 -14.88 2.30 1.20
CA GLU A 94 -16.19 2.58 1.81
C GLU A 94 -16.12 3.77 2.77
N LYS A 95 -14.97 3.97 3.42
CA LYS A 95 -14.75 5.08 4.34
C LYS A 95 -13.35 5.62 4.17
N ALA A 96 -13.27 6.91 3.85
CA ALA A 96 -12.07 7.71 3.97
C ALA A 96 -12.42 9.03 4.64
N ASP A 97 -11.42 9.71 5.17
CA ASP A 97 -11.56 11.13 5.47
C ASP A 97 -11.85 11.87 4.15
N GLU A 98 -13.06 12.45 4.02
CA GLU A 98 -13.52 13.16 2.82
C GLU A 98 -12.60 14.31 2.39
N THR A 99 -11.71 14.75 3.29
CA THR A 99 -10.75 15.82 3.01
C THR A 99 -9.49 15.35 2.30
N VAL A 100 -9.32 14.02 2.09
CA VAL A 100 -8.10 13.44 1.52
C VAL A 100 -8.43 12.60 0.30
N ASP A 101 -7.73 12.88 -0.82
CA ASP A 101 -7.73 11.99 -1.98
C ASP A 101 -6.91 10.75 -1.63
N ALA A 102 -7.58 9.60 -1.55
CA ALA A 102 -7.01 8.35 -1.07
C ALA A 102 -7.50 7.16 -1.90
N ALA A 103 -6.64 6.14 -2.02
CA ALA A 103 -6.94 4.90 -2.71
C ALA A 103 -6.30 3.72 -1.99
N VAL A 104 -7.03 2.60 -1.92
CA VAL A 104 -6.47 1.31 -1.52
C VAL A 104 -6.40 0.43 -2.76
N LEU A 105 -5.25 -0.20 -2.98
CA LEU A 105 -4.99 -1.08 -4.12
C LEU A 105 -4.54 -2.44 -3.63
N ALA A 106 -4.89 -3.50 -4.36
CA ALA A 106 -4.42 -4.85 -4.09
C ALA A 106 -4.00 -5.58 -5.38
N ARG A 107 -3.01 -6.47 -5.26
CA ARG A 107 -2.60 -7.36 -6.36
C ARG A 107 -2.02 -8.67 -5.87
N VAL A 108 -2.07 -9.69 -6.74
CA VAL A 108 -1.33 -10.93 -6.54
C VAL A 108 0.09 -10.77 -7.06
N LEU A 109 1.08 -11.02 -6.21
CA LEU A 109 2.48 -11.12 -6.58
C LEU A 109 2.81 -12.55 -7.05
N PRO A 110 3.72 -12.71 -8.02
CA PRO A 110 4.13 -14.02 -8.48
C PRO A 110 4.85 -14.81 -7.37
N ASP A 111 4.34 -15.99 -7.07
CA ASP A 111 5.02 -17.04 -6.31
C ASP A 111 5.47 -18.15 -7.29
N PRO A 112 6.80 -18.33 -7.52
CA PRO A 112 7.31 -19.37 -8.41
C PRO A 112 6.82 -20.78 -8.07
N ASP A 113 6.66 -21.06 -6.77
CA ASP A 113 6.28 -22.38 -6.25
C ASP A 113 4.75 -22.59 -6.26
N ARG A 114 3.99 -21.51 -6.42
CA ARG A 114 2.51 -21.46 -6.39
C ARG A 114 1.87 -22.05 -5.14
N ALA A 115 2.65 -22.19 -4.08
CA ALA A 115 2.22 -22.80 -2.83
C ALA A 115 1.37 -21.80 -2.03
N GLN A 116 1.65 -20.50 -2.18
CA GLN A 116 1.10 -19.47 -1.31
C GLN A 116 0.50 -18.31 -2.12
N ALA A 117 -0.51 -17.69 -1.53
CA ALA A 117 -1.07 -16.43 -1.95
C ALA A 117 -0.18 -15.31 -1.42
N HIS A 118 0.51 -14.62 -2.33
CA HIS A 118 1.25 -13.40 -2.01
C HIS A 118 0.41 -12.21 -2.46
N ILE A 119 -0.28 -11.54 -1.54
CA ILE A 119 -1.11 -10.37 -1.89
C ILE A 119 -0.42 -9.11 -1.37
N ALA A 120 -0.11 -8.21 -2.28
CA ALA A 120 0.36 -6.87 -1.94
C ALA A 120 -0.83 -5.93 -1.82
N ILE A 121 -0.89 -5.18 -0.73
CA ILE A 121 -1.88 -4.14 -0.47
C ILE A 121 -1.13 -2.80 -0.39
N SER A 122 -1.64 -1.77 -1.04
CA SER A 122 -1.11 -0.41 -1.00
C SER A 122 -2.19 0.59 -0.59
N TYR A 123 -1.89 1.49 0.32
CA TYR A 123 -2.73 2.64 0.66
C TYR A 123 -2.01 3.92 0.27
N LEU A 124 -2.58 4.62 -0.69
CA LEU A 124 -2.05 5.85 -1.24
C LEU A 124 -2.94 7.01 -0.82
N PHE A 125 -2.34 8.11 -0.39
CA PHE A 125 -3.09 9.32 -0.09
C PHE A 125 -2.20 10.54 -0.23
N ASP A 126 -2.80 11.70 -0.52
CA ASP A 126 -2.10 12.97 -0.50
C ASP A 126 -2.03 13.52 0.93
N ALA A 127 -0.83 13.83 1.41
CA ALA A 127 -0.65 14.49 2.70
C ALA A 127 -1.36 15.85 2.68
N GLY A 128 -1.97 16.23 3.81
CA GLY A 128 -2.62 17.54 3.99
C GLY A 128 -1.64 18.72 4.08
N ASP A 129 -0.44 18.59 3.52
CA ASP A 129 0.55 19.66 3.41
C ASP A 129 0.32 20.51 2.15
N GLU A 130 0.88 21.72 2.11
CA GLU A 130 0.74 22.63 0.95
C GLU A 130 1.28 22.02 -0.35
N SER A 131 2.21 21.06 -0.24
CA SER A 131 2.81 20.35 -1.37
C SER A 131 2.00 19.15 -1.88
N LYS A 132 0.92 18.76 -1.20
CA LYS A 132 0.17 17.52 -1.45
C LYS A 132 1.09 16.32 -1.67
N THR A 133 2.04 16.12 -0.76
CA THR A 133 2.98 15.00 -0.90
C THR A 133 2.22 13.68 -0.91
N ARG A 134 2.25 12.95 -2.02
CA ARG A 134 1.66 11.60 -2.08
C ARG A 134 2.48 10.64 -1.21
N ARG A 135 1.81 10.00 -0.25
CA ARG A 135 2.37 8.97 0.62
C ARG A 135 1.83 7.61 0.20
N ASN A 136 2.63 6.56 0.38
CA ASN A 136 2.25 5.19 0.03
C ASN A 136 2.68 4.22 1.13
N PHE A 137 1.72 3.50 1.67
CA PHE A 137 1.93 2.46 2.66
C PHE A 137 1.64 1.11 2.05
N THR A 138 2.54 0.16 2.22
CA THR A 138 2.41 -1.15 1.61
C THR A 138 2.59 -2.27 2.62
N VAL A 139 1.88 -3.38 2.40
CA VAL A 139 2.12 -4.64 3.11
C VAL A 139 1.98 -5.79 2.13
N VAL A 140 2.76 -6.84 2.34
CA VAL A 140 2.62 -8.11 1.61
C VAL A 140 2.18 -9.16 2.60
N ILE A 141 1.04 -9.77 2.32
CA ILE A 141 0.50 -10.89 3.09
C ILE A 141 0.85 -12.17 2.33
N VAL A 142 1.43 -13.13 3.05
CA VAL A 142 1.82 -14.44 2.54
C VAL A 142 1.08 -15.49 3.35
N GLU A 143 0.16 -16.20 2.71
CA GLU A 143 -0.56 -17.32 3.31
C GLU A 143 -0.75 -18.44 2.30
N ASP A 144 -0.92 -19.68 2.78
CA ASP A 144 -1.35 -20.77 1.90
C ASP A 144 -2.70 -20.43 1.26
N TRP A 145 -2.88 -20.81 0.00
CA TRP A 145 -4.18 -20.65 -0.67
C TRP A 145 -5.28 -21.33 0.16
N ALA A 146 -6.33 -20.57 0.44
CA ALA A 146 -7.56 -21.01 1.07
C ALA A 146 -8.16 -22.11 0.20
N ARG A 147 -8.03 -23.34 0.69
CA ARG A 147 -8.74 -24.51 0.19
C ARG A 147 -10.18 -24.43 0.71
N GLU A 148 -10.48 -25.18 1.77
CA GLU A 148 -11.76 -25.15 2.48
C GLU A 148 -11.71 -24.27 3.74
N ARG A 149 -10.66 -23.46 3.90
CA ARG A 149 -10.47 -22.65 5.12
C ARG A 149 -11.52 -21.54 5.18
N PRO A 150 -12.26 -21.39 6.30
CA PRO A 150 -13.19 -20.28 6.47
C PRO A 150 -12.42 -18.94 6.49
N PRO A 151 -13.09 -17.80 6.19
CA PRO A 151 -12.47 -16.50 6.32
C PRO A 151 -11.96 -16.26 7.74
N HIS A 152 -10.80 -15.62 7.89
CA HIS A 152 -10.23 -15.28 9.19
C HIS A 152 -9.74 -13.82 9.25
N ASN A 153 -9.45 -13.36 10.46
CA ASN A 153 -9.02 -11.99 10.72
C ASN A 153 -7.62 -12.01 11.32
N PHE A 154 -6.82 -11.00 11.01
CA PHE A 154 -5.51 -10.78 11.60
C PHE A 154 -5.08 -9.32 11.40
N THR A 155 -3.93 -8.97 11.95
CA THR A 155 -3.35 -7.63 11.80
C THR A 155 -2.06 -7.68 10.98
N ALA A 156 -1.81 -6.66 10.19
CA ALA A 156 -0.60 -6.51 9.41
C ALA A 156 0.05 -5.16 9.68
N LYS A 157 1.39 -5.11 9.63
CA LYS A 157 2.14 -3.87 9.82
C LYS A 157 2.66 -3.39 8.47
N PRO A 158 2.08 -2.32 7.90
CA PRO A 158 2.57 -1.76 6.65
C PRO A 158 3.89 -0.99 6.86
N SER A 159 4.61 -0.80 5.76
CA SER A 159 5.76 0.09 5.67
C SER A 159 5.50 1.20 4.66
N GLU A 160 5.93 2.41 4.98
CA GLU A 160 5.93 3.50 4.00
C GLU A 160 6.97 3.20 2.92
N THR A 161 6.56 3.28 1.65
CA THR A 161 7.42 3.11 0.48
C THR A 161 7.65 4.48 -0.13
N THR A 162 8.92 4.89 -0.19
CA THR A 162 9.36 6.19 -0.71
C THR A 162 9.34 6.24 -2.24
#